data_AF-A0A2E6X588-F1
#
_entry.id   AF-A0A2E6X588-F1
#
_cell.length_a   1.000
_cell.length_b   1.000
_cell.length_c   1.000
_cell.angle_alpha   90.00
_cell.angle_beta   90.00
_cell.angle_gamma   90.00
#
_symmetry.space_group_name_H-M   'P 1'
#
loop_
_entity.id
_entity.type
_entity.pdbx_description
1 polymer ?
#
loop_
_entity_poly.entity_id
_entity_poly.type
_entity_poly.pdbx_seq_one_letter_code
_entity_poly.pdbx_strand_id
1 'polypeptide(L)'
;MRLHFRKFLKIIFTLVPCFVIPSDYAYSETLRVDNHFVADLKFLGISVKPYRGSYIVLKDVNVRAKPLTKSRRLGRLKSGIRVEATGRVKGPWLLVRTSGGMKGFVFEPILMPVIDGTLAKPIKGDIAIDDGRSCDYTIEFLGKTQAKGLSFEFADFEISWRCKKGGKIIEFNTPMFLSEGPHQGTRKPVHQITIDIMEHESGLEEVFSTHLLWDREKGDVQFDSVNIKKYIFTRKLESRAADSIATAFNSAVYLSASSWASGVWSALGKKSKKR
;
A
#
# COMPACT_ATOMS: atom_id res chain seq x y z
N MET A 1 -14.29 62.24 62.76
CA MET A 1 -15.65 62.61 62.33
C MET A 1 -16.26 61.41 61.59
N ARG A 2 -17.37 60.89 62.11
CA ARG A 2 -18.27 59.87 61.49
C ARG A 2 -18.56 60.24 60.01
N LEU A 3 -18.83 59.36 59.02
CA LEU A 3 -19.75 58.20 58.90
C LEU A 3 -19.69 57.83 57.39
N HIS A 4 -19.68 56.58 56.91
CA HIS A 4 -20.90 55.87 56.50
C HIS A 4 -20.64 54.41 56.02
N PHE A 5 -21.51 53.53 56.54
CA PHE A 5 -22.10 52.28 55.97
C PHE A 5 -21.18 51.10 55.57
N ARG A 6 -21.19 49.96 56.30
CA ARG A 6 -22.18 48.83 56.28
C ARG A 6 -22.35 48.25 54.86
N LYS A 7 -22.37 46.94 54.57
CA LYS A 7 -22.37 45.66 55.30
C LYS A 7 -22.29 44.57 54.20
N PHE A 8 -21.67 43.42 54.53
CA PHE A 8 -22.08 42.03 54.20
C PHE A 8 -22.92 41.74 52.93
N LEU A 9 -22.45 40.82 52.08
CA LEU A 9 -23.18 39.58 51.66
C LEU A 9 -22.23 38.67 50.87
N LYS A 10 -21.81 37.54 51.45
CA LYS A 10 -22.26 36.16 51.17
C LYS A 10 -22.10 35.71 49.71
N ILE A 11 -21.04 34.92 49.51
CA ILE A 11 -21.07 33.54 48.97
C ILE A 11 -22.36 33.22 48.21
N ILE A 12 -22.26 33.24 46.88
CA ILE A 12 -23.16 32.50 45.99
C ILE A 12 -22.33 31.34 45.45
N PHE A 13 -22.53 30.17 46.05
CA PHE A 13 -22.21 28.87 45.46
C PHE A 13 -23.25 28.64 44.35
N THR A 14 -22.96 29.09 43.13
CA THR A 14 -23.67 28.60 41.95
C THR A 14 -23.06 27.27 41.55
N LEU A 15 -23.74 26.21 41.98
CA LEU A 15 -23.63 24.86 41.45
C LEU A 15 -23.67 24.92 39.91
N VAL A 16 -22.52 24.73 39.28
CA VAL A 16 -22.47 24.35 37.87
C VAL A 16 -23.01 22.92 37.81
N PRO A 17 -24.12 22.66 37.11
CA PRO A 17 -24.61 21.30 36.96
C PRO A 17 -23.55 20.50 36.20
N CYS A 18 -23.06 19.47 36.89
CA CYS A 18 -22.27 18.39 36.31
C CYS A 18 -23.12 17.78 35.20
N PHE A 19 -22.85 18.14 33.95
CA PHE A 19 -23.47 17.51 32.79
C PHE A 19 -22.84 16.13 32.68
N VAL A 20 -23.50 15.16 33.32
CA VAL A 20 -23.27 13.74 33.11
C VAL A 20 -23.66 13.45 31.67
N ILE A 21 -22.68 13.48 30.78
CA ILE A 21 -22.83 12.95 29.43
C ILE A 21 -22.96 11.43 29.60
N PRO A 22 -24.03 10.79 29.11
CA PRO A 22 -24.15 9.34 29.18
C PRO A 22 -22.98 8.71 28.44
N SER A 23 -22.18 7.95 29.20
CA SER A 23 -21.10 7.10 28.73
C SER A 23 -21.67 5.86 28.05
N ASP A 24 -22.43 6.07 26.97
CA ASP A 24 -22.94 5.00 26.11
C ASP A 24 -22.51 5.27 24.66
N TYR A 25 -21.21 5.38 24.46
CA TYR A 25 -20.58 4.94 23.22
C TYR A 25 -19.56 3.88 23.59
N ALA A 26 -20.08 2.66 23.73
CA ALA A 26 -19.28 1.45 23.65
C ALA A 26 -18.54 1.50 22.30
N TYR A 27 -17.29 1.94 22.35
CA TYR A 27 -16.31 1.65 21.30
C TYR A 27 -16.25 0.13 21.24
N SER A 28 -16.87 -0.45 20.21
CA SER A 28 -16.83 -1.89 19.99
C SER A 28 -15.36 -2.30 19.97
N GLU A 29 -15.08 -3.30 20.78
CA GLU A 29 -13.77 -3.86 21.06
C GLU A 29 -12.88 -3.95 19.82
N THR A 30 -11.64 -3.55 20.04
CA THR A 30 -10.48 -4.05 19.32
C THR A 30 -10.69 -5.52 18.91
N LEU A 31 -10.82 -5.78 17.62
CA LEU A 31 -10.56 -7.10 17.04
C LEU A 31 -9.09 -7.42 17.33
N ARG A 32 -8.84 -7.99 18.51
CA ARG A 32 -7.74 -8.92 18.71
C ARG A 32 -7.90 -9.96 17.62
N VAL A 33 -6.92 -10.04 16.72
CA VAL A 33 -6.79 -11.18 15.82
C VAL A 33 -6.40 -12.35 16.71
N ASP A 34 -7.41 -12.98 17.30
CA ASP A 34 -7.24 -14.25 17.96
C ASP A 34 -6.68 -15.23 16.93
N ASN A 35 -5.59 -15.90 17.29
CA ASN A 35 -5.03 -17.04 16.58
C ASN A 35 -6.03 -18.22 16.64
N HIS A 36 -7.22 -18.04 16.07
CA HIS A 36 -8.12 -19.14 15.79
C HIS A 36 -7.49 -19.96 14.67
N PHE A 37 -7.19 -21.22 14.98
CA PHE A 37 -6.92 -22.26 14.00
C PHE A 37 -7.94 -22.13 12.86
N VAL A 38 -7.53 -21.58 11.72
CA VAL A 38 -8.36 -21.60 10.53
C VAL A 38 -8.41 -23.05 10.10
N ALA A 39 -9.52 -23.72 10.40
CA ALA A 39 -9.67 -25.15 10.13
C ALA A 39 -9.37 -25.42 8.64
N ASP A 40 -8.57 -26.46 8.39
CA ASP A 40 -8.27 -26.89 7.04
C ASP A 40 -9.59 -27.16 6.28
N LEU A 41 -9.72 -26.53 5.12
CA LEU A 41 -10.84 -26.78 4.22
C LEU A 41 -10.63 -28.13 3.53
N LYS A 42 -11.72 -28.86 3.27
CA LYS A 42 -11.66 -30.07 2.44
C LYS A 42 -12.08 -29.76 1.01
N PHE A 43 -11.24 -30.13 0.05
CA PHE A 43 -11.58 -30.14 -1.37
C PHE A 43 -11.33 -31.53 -1.96
N LEU A 44 -12.40 -32.20 -2.40
CA LEU A 44 -12.35 -33.58 -2.92
C LEU A 44 -11.62 -34.56 -1.97
N GLY A 45 -11.85 -34.40 -0.66
CA GLY A 45 -11.21 -35.22 0.38
C GLY A 45 -9.77 -34.86 0.72
N ILE A 46 -9.19 -33.82 0.12
CA ILE A 46 -7.85 -33.31 0.42
C ILE A 46 -7.94 -32.17 1.43
N SER A 47 -7.10 -32.20 2.47
CA SER A 47 -6.93 -31.11 3.43
C SER A 47 -6.21 -29.93 2.79
N VAL A 48 -6.77 -28.74 2.90
CA VAL A 48 -6.29 -27.52 2.24
C VAL A 48 -6.25 -26.39 3.26
N LYS A 49 -5.07 -25.79 3.43
CA LYS A 49 -4.91 -24.59 4.24
C LYS A 49 -5.49 -23.40 3.49
N PRO A 50 -6.39 -22.61 4.08
CA PRO A 50 -6.91 -21.41 3.45
C PRO A 50 -5.79 -20.48 3.02
N TYR A 51 -5.88 -19.98 1.80
CA TYR A 51 -4.90 -19.07 1.23
C TYR A 51 -5.61 -18.21 0.19
N ARG A 52 -5.22 -16.94 0.09
CA ARG A 52 -5.75 -16.02 -0.92
C ARG A 52 -4.59 -15.42 -1.69
N GLY A 53 -4.62 -15.55 -3.01
CA GLY A 53 -3.67 -14.91 -3.90
C GLY A 53 -4.19 -14.88 -5.32
N SER A 54 -3.80 -13.87 -6.09
CA SER A 54 -4.06 -13.81 -7.52
C SER A 54 -2.83 -14.26 -8.28
N TYR A 55 -3.03 -14.98 -9.37
CA TYR A 55 -1.95 -15.53 -10.19
C TYR A 55 -2.27 -15.42 -11.68
N ILE A 56 -1.23 -15.31 -12.49
CA ILE A 56 -1.31 -15.46 -13.95
C ILE A 56 -0.60 -16.74 -14.36
N VAL A 57 -1.24 -17.51 -15.24
CA VAL A 57 -0.68 -18.74 -15.80
C VAL A 57 0.41 -18.39 -16.81
N LEU A 58 1.65 -18.82 -16.57
CA LEU A 58 2.81 -18.52 -17.45
C LEU A 58 2.90 -19.45 -18.66
N LYS A 59 2.35 -20.66 -18.54
CA LYS A 59 2.35 -21.70 -19.59
C LYS A 59 1.09 -22.55 -19.45
N ASP A 60 0.60 -23.09 -20.56
CA ASP A 60 -0.53 -24.02 -20.58
C ASP A 60 -0.40 -25.11 -19.51
N VAL A 61 -1.45 -25.34 -18.72
CA VAL A 61 -1.41 -26.27 -17.59
C VAL A 61 -2.70 -27.03 -17.37
N ASN A 62 -2.58 -28.25 -16.87
CA ASN A 62 -3.72 -29.05 -16.45
C ASN A 62 -4.18 -28.68 -15.04
N VAL A 63 -5.49 -28.52 -14.87
CA VAL A 63 -6.15 -28.46 -13.56
C VAL A 63 -6.41 -29.90 -13.11
N ARG A 64 -6.01 -30.24 -11.88
CA ARG A 64 -5.97 -31.62 -11.38
C ARG A 64 -6.91 -31.83 -10.19
N ALA A 65 -7.45 -33.03 -10.07
CA ALA A 65 -8.34 -33.40 -8.96
C ALA A 65 -7.60 -33.60 -7.63
N LYS A 66 -6.30 -33.94 -7.69
CA LYS A 66 -5.39 -34.06 -6.55
C LYS A 66 -4.11 -33.29 -6.85
N PRO A 67 -3.30 -32.88 -5.84
CA PRO A 67 -2.03 -32.21 -6.04
C PRO A 67 -0.93 -33.17 -6.51
N LEU A 68 -1.17 -33.81 -7.66
CA LEU A 68 -0.31 -34.82 -8.27
C LEU A 68 -0.48 -34.77 -9.79
N THR A 69 0.64 -34.80 -10.52
CA THR A 69 0.69 -34.72 -11.98
C THR A 69 -0.04 -35.86 -12.68
N LYS A 70 -0.02 -37.07 -12.10
CA LYS A 70 -0.70 -38.26 -12.62
C LYS A 70 -2.19 -38.36 -12.25
N SER A 71 -2.72 -37.45 -11.45
CA SER A 71 -4.13 -37.51 -11.05
C SER A 71 -5.07 -37.11 -12.19
N ARG A 72 -6.36 -37.47 -12.04
CA ARG A 72 -7.42 -37.13 -13.00
C ARG A 72 -7.39 -35.64 -13.37
N ARG A 73 -7.37 -35.35 -14.67
CA ARG A 73 -7.47 -34.00 -15.20
C ARG A 73 -8.92 -33.53 -15.12
N LEU A 74 -9.11 -32.35 -14.53
CA LEU A 74 -10.41 -31.66 -14.46
C LEU A 74 -10.57 -30.66 -15.61
N GLY A 75 -9.46 -30.13 -16.12
CA GLY A 75 -9.46 -29.18 -17.23
C GLY A 75 -8.06 -28.73 -17.61
N ARG A 76 -7.98 -27.69 -18.43
CA ARG A 76 -6.73 -27.06 -18.87
C ARG A 76 -6.89 -25.54 -18.86
N LEU A 77 -5.88 -24.84 -18.36
CA LEU A 77 -5.75 -23.39 -18.43
C LEU A 77 -4.75 -23.04 -19.51
N LYS A 78 -5.03 -21.95 -20.23
CA LYS A 78 -4.11 -21.36 -21.20
C LYS A 78 -3.19 -20.35 -20.52
N SER A 79 -2.01 -20.12 -21.12
CA SER A 79 -1.14 -19.02 -20.73
C SER A 79 -1.89 -17.68 -20.76
N GLY A 80 -1.56 -16.78 -19.83
CA GLY A 80 -2.18 -15.46 -19.68
C GLY A 80 -3.48 -15.45 -18.88
N ILE A 81 -4.07 -16.62 -18.57
CA ILE A 81 -5.29 -16.69 -17.76
C ILE A 81 -4.99 -16.32 -16.30
N ARG A 82 -5.80 -15.41 -15.74
CA ARG A 82 -5.78 -15.08 -14.31
C ARG A 82 -6.59 -16.10 -13.52
N VAL A 83 -6.06 -16.52 -12.38
CA VAL A 83 -6.71 -17.45 -11.44
C VAL A 83 -6.58 -16.97 -10.01
N GLU A 84 -7.56 -17.33 -9.18
CA GLU A 84 -7.53 -17.09 -7.74
C GLU A 84 -7.05 -18.35 -7.03
N ALA A 85 -5.96 -18.27 -6.28
CA ALA A 85 -5.60 -19.28 -5.30
C ALA A 85 -6.52 -19.13 -4.07
N THR A 86 -7.18 -20.22 -3.72
CA THR A 86 -8.11 -20.31 -2.58
C THR A 86 -7.59 -21.22 -1.47
N GLY A 87 -6.43 -21.86 -1.69
CA GLY A 87 -5.83 -22.72 -0.70
C GLY A 87 -4.45 -23.24 -1.08
N ARG A 88 -3.67 -23.59 -0.06
CA ARG A 88 -2.35 -24.23 -0.15
C ARG A 88 -2.43 -25.66 0.38
N VAL A 89 -1.64 -26.54 -0.23
CA VAL A 89 -1.45 -27.92 0.24
C VAL A 89 0.04 -28.19 0.39
N LYS A 90 0.41 -29.34 0.97
CA LYS A 90 1.81 -29.74 1.05
C LYS A 90 2.40 -29.88 -0.36
N GLY A 91 3.56 -29.28 -0.57
CA GLY A 91 4.28 -29.28 -1.85
C GLY A 91 3.88 -28.12 -2.78
N PRO A 92 4.37 -28.12 -4.03
CA PRO A 92 4.29 -26.99 -4.94
C PRO A 92 2.94 -26.91 -5.68
N TRP A 93 1.83 -26.91 -4.94
CA TRP A 93 0.48 -26.94 -5.50
C TRP A 93 -0.44 -25.92 -4.83
N LEU A 94 -1.23 -25.24 -5.66
CA LEU A 94 -2.29 -24.35 -5.22
C LEU A 94 -3.65 -24.91 -5.62
N LEU A 95 -4.62 -24.80 -4.72
CA LEU A 95 -6.02 -24.96 -5.06
C LEU A 95 -6.48 -23.64 -5.68
N VAL A 96 -6.78 -23.66 -6.97
CA VAL A 96 -7.19 -22.46 -7.72
C VAL A 96 -8.65 -22.52 -8.13
N ARG A 97 -9.24 -21.35 -8.34
CA ARG A 97 -10.56 -21.13 -8.94
C ARG A 97 -10.41 -20.18 -10.13
N THR A 98 -11.05 -20.50 -11.24
CA THR A 98 -11.16 -19.61 -12.40
C THR A 98 -12.47 -18.82 -12.35
N SER A 99 -12.55 -17.74 -13.13
CA SER A 99 -13.80 -16.97 -13.32
C SER A 99 -14.96 -17.84 -13.84
N GLY A 100 -14.65 -18.81 -14.70
CA GLY A 100 -15.62 -19.80 -15.21
C GLY A 100 -16.00 -20.90 -14.21
N GLY A 101 -15.68 -20.75 -12.92
CA GLY A 101 -16.08 -21.68 -11.86
C GLY A 101 -15.26 -22.97 -11.75
N MET A 102 -14.31 -23.21 -12.67
CA MET A 102 -13.43 -24.38 -12.58
C MET A 102 -12.55 -24.27 -11.34
N LYS A 103 -12.58 -25.31 -10.50
CA LYS A 103 -11.79 -25.38 -9.26
C LYS A 103 -10.96 -26.66 -9.22
N GLY A 104 -9.69 -26.55 -8.87
CA GLY A 104 -8.80 -27.70 -8.74
C GLY A 104 -7.35 -27.33 -8.49
N PHE A 105 -6.48 -28.33 -8.45
CA PHE A 105 -5.06 -28.14 -8.13
C PHE A 105 -4.24 -27.80 -9.36
N VAL A 106 -3.39 -26.79 -9.24
CA VAL A 106 -2.44 -26.37 -10.28
C VAL A 106 -1.04 -26.30 -9.67
N PHE A 107 -0.05 -26.70 -10.46
CA PHE A 107 1.36 -26.70 -10.07
C PHE A 107 1.84 -25.24 -9.93
N GLU A 108 2.22 -24.82 -8.73
CA GLU A 108 2.56 -23.43 -8.42
C GLU A 108 3.72 -22.85 -9.24
N PRO A 109 4.81 -23.58 -9.56
CA PRO A 109 5.96 -23.03 -10.27
C PRO A 109 5.69 -22.49 -11.69
N ILE A 110 4.52 -22.74 -12.26
CA ILE A 110 4.13 -22.20 -13.57
C ILE A 110 3.14 -21.02 -13.45
N LEU A 111 2.93 -20.54 -12.23
CA LEU A 111 2.09 -19.42 -11.90
C LEU A 111 2.98 -18.25 -11.48
N MET A 112 2.60 -17.05 -11.91
CA MET A 112 3.21 -15.80 -11.50
C MET A 112 2.28 -15.12 -10.49
N PRO A 113 2.74 -14.81 -9.27
CA PRO A 113 1.91 -14.08 -8.32
C PRO A 113 1.66 -12.67 -8.85
N VAL A 114 0.42 -12.23 -8.77
CA VAL A 114 0.03 -10.87 -9.13
C VAL A 114 -0.88 -10.30 -8.04
N ILE A 115 -1.01 -8.98 -8.02
CA ILE A 115 -1.97 -8.27 -7.17
C ILE A 115 -2.99 -7.55 -8.04
N ASP A 116 -3.95 -6.90 -7.40
CA ASP A 116 -4.80 -5.89 -8.02
C ASP A 116 -4.49 -4.59 -7.29
N GLY A 117 -3.89 -3.64 -7.98
CA GLY A 117 -3.46 -2.36 -7.41
C GLY A 117 -4.59 -1.35 -7.24
N THR A 118 -5.81 -1.65 -7.72
CA THR A 118 -6.91 -0.68 -7.73
C THR A 118 -7.25 -0.16 -6.34
N LEU A 119 -7.57 1.14 -6.28
CA LEU A 119 -8.14 1.77 -5.09
C LEU A 119 -9.58 2.17 -5.36
N ALA A 120 -10.50 1.68 -4.52
CA ALA A 120 -11.90 2.09 -4.58
C ALA A 120 -12.12 3.53 -4.08
N LYS A 121 -11.21 4.05 -3.25
CA LYS A 121 -11.25 5.40 -2.69
C LYS A 121 -9.82 5.94 -2.59
N PRO A 122 -9.63 7.27 -2.68
CA PRO A 122 -8.34 7.89 -2.43
C PRO A 122 -7.80 7.55 -1.05
N ILE A 123 -6.48 7.39 -0.95
CA ILE A 123 -5.79 7.27 0.34
C ILE A 123 -5.33 8.65 0.76
N LYS A 124 -5.66 9.05 1.99
CA LYS A 124 -5.15 10.27 2.61
C LYS A 124 -4.23 9.90 3.75
N GLY A 125 -3.16 10.67 3.92
CA GLY A 125 -2.25 10.49 5.03
C GLY A 125 -1.36 11.71 5.22
N ASP A 126 -0.52 11.61 6.24
CA ASP A 126 0.51 12.57 6.56
C ASP A 126 1.82 11.87 6.91
N ILE A 127 2.94 12.55 6.65
CA ILE A 127 4.27 12.12 7.04
C ILE A 127 5.03 13.28 7.68
N ALA A 128 5.88 12.96 8.65
CA ALA A 128 6.94 13.84 9.11
C ALA A 128 8.29 13.23 8.71
N ILE A 129 9.16 14.03 8.11
CA ILE A 129 10.51 13.62 7.73
C ILE A 129 11.55 14.30 8.62
N ASP A 130 12.69 13.64 8.83
CA ASP A 130 13.73 14.02 9.81
C ASP A 130 14.28 15.45 9.61
N ASP A 131 14.10 16.05 8.44
CA ASP A 131 14.55 17.41 8.13
C ASP A 131 13.61 18.52 8.69
N GLY A 132 12.58 18.13 9.44
CA GLY A 132 11.58 19.02 10.05
C GLY A 132 10.42 19.41 9.14
N ARG A 133 10.27 18.76 7.98
CA ARG A 133 9.12 18.92 7.09
C ARG A 133 8.00 17.95 7.45
N SER A 134 6.76 18.44 7.42
CA SER A 134 5.56 17.61 7.43
C SER A 134 4.87 17.70 6.09
N CYS A 135 4.31 16.60 5.57
CA CYS A 135 3.56 16.59 4.33
C CYS A 135 2.23 15.88 4.52
N ASP A 136 1.14 16.56 4.20
CA ASP A 136 -0.15 15.92 3.94
C ASP A 136 -0.14 15.43 2.48
N TYR A 137 -0.75 14.29 2.21
CA TYR A 137 -0.88 13.77 0.85
C TYR A 137 -2.21 13.08 0.59
N THR A 138 -2.60 13.06 -0.68
CA THR A 138 -3.73 12.25 -1.19
C THR A 138 -3.26 11.47 -2.40
N ILE A 139 -3.50 10.15 -2.41
CA ILE A 139 -3.20 9.24 -3.51
C ILE A 139 -4.50 8.87 -4.21
N GLU A 140 -4.60 9.19 -5.49
CA GLU A 140 -5.76 8.91 -6.33
C GLU A 140 -5.41 7.89 -7.40
N PHE A 141 -6.28 6.89 -7.58
CA PHE A 141 -6.12 5.88 -8.63
C PHE A 141 -6.62 6.44 -9.97
N LEU A 142 -5.77 6.38 -10.98
CA LEU A 142 -6.06 6.92 -12.32
C LEU A 142 -6.51 5.84 -13.30
N GLY A 143 -5.97 4.62 -13.16
CA GLY A 143 -6.29 3.53 -14.08
C GLY A 143 -5.23 2.44 -14.09
N LYS A 144 -5.39 1.52 -15.04
CA LYS A 144 -4.38 0.49 -15.32
C LYS A 144 -3.78 0.69 -16.70
N THR A 145 -2.48 0.48 -16.79
CA THR A 145 -1.74 0.49 -18.05
C THR A 145 -1.06 -0.85 -18.27
N GLN A 146 -1.09 -1.34 -19.51
CA GLN A 146 -0.38 -2.56 -19.89
C GLN A 146 0.88 -2.21 -20.68
N ALA A 147 2.05 -2.65 -20.21
CA ALA A 147 3.28 -2.51 -20.99
C ALA A 147 3.40 -3.63 -22.04
N LYS A 148 3.85 -3.28 -23.24
CA LYS A 148 4.05 -4.23 -24.33
C LYS A 148 5.02 -5.33 -23.92
N GLY A 149 4.59 -6.58 -24.09
CA GLY A 149 5.40 -7.76 -23.78
C GLY A 149 5.33 -8.24 -22.33
N LEU A 150 4.64 -7.51 -21.44
CA LEU A 150 4.37 -7.97 -20.08
C LEU A 150 3.00 -8.65 -19.99
N SER A 151 2.94 -9.74 -19.22
CA SER A 151 1.70 -10.47 -18.95
C SER A 151 0.89 -9.88 -17.79
N PHE A 152 1.31 -8.75 -17.22
CA PHE A 152 0.66 -8.07 -16.10
C PHE A 152 0.54 -6.58 -16.38
N GLU A 153 -0.29 -5.91 -15.58
CA GLU A 153 -0.60 -4.48 -15.69
C GLU A 153 0.18 -3.68 -14.63
N PHE A 154 0.21 -2.36 -14.83
CA PHE A 154 0.58 -1.37 -13.84
C PHE A 154 -0.68 -0.68 -13.36
N ALA A 155 -0.74 -0.38 -12.07
CA ALA A 155 -1.74 0.52 -11.51
C ALA A 155 -1.11 1.91 -11.40
N ASP A 156 -1.80 2.90 -11.95
CA ASP A 156 -1.31 4.27 -12.08
C ASP A 156 -2.07 5.18 -11.12
N PHE A 157 -1.33 6.10 -10.49
CA PHE A 157 -1.83 6.98 -9.45
C PHE A 157 -1.28 8.40 -9.63
N GLU A 158 -2.00 9.36 -9.08
CA GLU A 158 -1.47 10.70 -8.81
C GLU A 158 -1.41 10.93 -7.30
N ILE A 159 -0.30 11.48 -6.83
CA ILE A 159 -0.16 11.93 -5.44
C ILE A 159 -0.21 13.44 -5.43
N SER A 160 -1.18 14.02 -4.74
CA SER A 160 -1.21 15.45 -4.40
C SER A 160 -0.51 15.67 -3.06
N TRP A 161 0.48 16.55 -3.03
CA TRP A 161 1.30 16.84 -1.84
C TRP A 161 1.04 18.24 -1.32
N ARG A 162 1.03 18.36 0.01
CA ARG A 162 1.06 19.64 0.72
C ARG A 162 2.07 19.58 1.85
N CYS A 163 3.25 20.13 1.59
CA CYS A 163 4.40 20.04 2.49
C CYS A 163 4.69 21.37 3.18
N LYS A 164 4.93 21.34 4.50
CA LYS A 164 5.28 22.49 5.33
C LYS A 164 6.67 22.32 5.94
N LYS A 165 7.51 23.36 5.84
CA LYS A 165 8.78 23.47 6.58
C LYS A 165 9.05 24.91 6.99
N GLY A 166 9.23 25.15 8.29
CA GLY A 166 9.54 26.50 8.81
C GLY A 166 8.54 27.58 8.37
N GLY A 167 7.24 27.26 8.37
CA GLY A 167 6.16 28.17 7.94
C GLY A 167 5.94 28.30 6.43
N LYS A 168 6.86 27.81 5.59
CA LYS A 168 6.69 27.76 4.14
C LYS A 168 5.89 26.53 3.73
N ILE A 169 4.96 26.72 2.79
CA ILE A 169 4.13 25.65 2.21
C ILE A 169 4.54 25.45 0.75
N ILE A 170 4.65 24.19 0.34
CA ILE A 170 4.92 23.78 -1.05
C ILE A 170 3.86 22.74 -1.42
N GLU A 171 3.18 22.97 -2.55
CA GLU A 171 2.17 22.09 -3.10
C GLU A 171 2.58 21.68 -4.52
N PHE A 172 2.48 20.39 -4.81
CA PHE A 172 2.88 19.79 -6.09
C PHE A 172 2.22 18.42 -6.23
N ASN A 173 2.22 17.88 -7.46
CA ASN A 173 1.77 16.53 -7.72
C ASN A 173 2.96 15.64 -8.09
N THR A 174 2.78 14.33 -8.01
CA THR A 174 3.71 13.34 -8.57
C THR A 174 2.93 12.16 -9.10
N PRO A 175 3.16 11.69 -10.34
CA PRO A 175 2.67 10.38 -10.73
C PRO A 175 3.35 9.28 -9.91
N MET A 176 2.58 8.24 -9.58
CA MET A 176 3.05 7.03 -8.91
C MET A 176 2.55 5.81 -9.68
N PHE A 177 3.39 4.78 -9.77
CA PHE A 177 3.11 3.53 -10.48
C PHE A 177 3.36 2.33 -9.59
N LEU A 178 2.50 1.33 -9.63
CA LEU A 178 2.68 0.03 -8.98
C LEU A 178 2.70 -1.08 -10.04
N SER A 179 3.75 -1.90 -10.09
CA SER A 179 3.75 -3.11 -10.91
C SER A 179 2.87 -4.20 -10.27
N GLU A 180 1.79 -4.63 -10.90
CA GLU A 180 0.96 -5.71 -10.34
C GLU A 180 1.64 -7.08 -10.41
N GLY A 181 2.56 -7.23 -11.34
CA GLY A 181 3.47 -8.36 -11.40
C GLY A 181 4.69 -8.19 -10.50
N PRO A 182 5.45 -9.27 -10.35
CA PRO A 182 6.67 -9.27 -9.55
C PRO A 182 7.80 -8.55 -10.27
N HIS A 183 8.61 -7.82 -9.52
CA HIS A 183 9.80 -7.12 -9.97
C HIS A 183 10.74 -8.10 -10.70
N GLN A 184 11.27 -7.65 -11.83
CA GLN A 184 12.12 -8.43 -12.75
C GLN A 184 11.52 -9.77 -13.22
N GLY A 185 10.19 -9.93 -13.16
CA GLY A 185 9.53 -11.17 -13.58
C GLY A 185 9.91 -12.38 -12.72
N THR A 186 10.39 -12.16 -11.50
CA THR A 186 10.70 -13.24 -10.55
C THR A 186 9.42 -13.94 -10.09
N ARG A 187 9.53 -15.04 -9.33
CA ARG A 187 8.34 -15.68 -8.72
C ARG A 187 8.07 -15.20 -7.30
N LYS A 188 8.92 -14.31 -6.77
CA LYS A 188 8.71 -13.74 -5.45
C LYS A 188 7.67 -12.63 -5.56
N PRO A 189 6.72 -12.51 -4.64
CA PRO A 189 5.68 -11.47 -4.68
C PRO A 189 6.25 -10.11 -4.21
N VAL A 190 7.34 -9.69 -4.85
CA VAL A 190 7.99 -8.39 -4.65
C VAL A 190 7.52 -7.48 -5.76
N HIS A 191 6.84 -6.38 -5.43
CA HIS A 191 6.27 -5.46 -6.41
C HIS A 191 7.05 -4.14 -6.39
N GLN A 192 7.25 -3.52 -7.55
CA GLN A 192 7.89 -2.22 -7.61
C GLN A 192 6.85 -1.11 -7.48
N ILE A 193 7.16 -0.14 -6.62
CA ILE A 193 6.45 1.14 -6.54
C ILE A 193 7.42 2.21 -7.03
N THR A 194 6.98 3.07 -7.95
CA THR A 194 7.76 4.19 -8.46
C THR A 194 7.02 5.49 -8.20
N ILE A 195 7.69 6.50 -7.66
CA ILE A 195 7.18 7.87 -7.54
C ILE A 195 8.07 8.79 -8.37
N ASP A 196 7.45 9.52 -9.30
CA ASP A 196 8.14 10.39 -10.26
C ASP A 196 7.90 11.86 -9.95
N ILE A 197 8.97 12.65 -9.93
CA ILE A 197 8.89 14.11 -9.91
C ILE A 197 9.09 14.59 -11.35
N MET A 198 8.03 15.14 -11.93
CA MET A 198 8.05 15.62 -13.31
C MET A 198 8.92 16.88 -13.45
N GLU A 199 9.63 17.00 -14.57
CA GLU A 199 10.45 18.18 -14.93
C GLU A 199 9.67 19.47 -14.77
N HIS A 200 8.49 19.50 -15.39
CA HIS A 200 7.64 20.68 -15.39
C HIS A 200 7.22 21.04 -13.97
N GLU A 201 7.03 20.08 -13.06
CA GLU A 201 6.54 20.28 -11.69
C GLU A 201 7.60 20.74 -10.69
N SER A 202 8.87 20.58 -11.02
CA SER A 202 9.97 20.76 -10.07
C SER A 202 11.06 21.72 -10.54
N GLY A 203 11.19 21.96 -11.85
CA GLY A 203 12.36 22.66 -12.40
C GLY A 203 13.64 21.82 -12.32
N LEU A 204 13.50 20.50 -12.21
CA LEU A 204 14.59 19.53 -12.41
C LEU A 204 14.91 19.40 -13.91
N GLU A 205 16.12 18.92 -14.20
CA GLU A 205 16.64 18.81 -15.58
C GLU A 205 15.93 17.70 -16.38
N GLU A 206 15.52 16.63 -15.69
CA GLU A 206 14.84 15.47 -16.26
C GLU A 206 13.87 14.88 -15.21
N VAL A 207 12.98 13.97 -15.61
CA VAL A 207 12.08 13.27 -14.67
C VAL A 207 12.90 12.54 -13.62
N PHE A 208 12.63 12.81 -12.34
CA PHE A 208 13.33 12.16 -11.24
C PHE A 208 12.46 11.06 -10.62
N SER A 209 12.89 9.82 -10.79
CA SER A 209 12.18 8.62 -10.35
C SER A 209 12.79 8.07 -9.07
N THR A 210 11.92 7.78 -8.10
CA THR A 210 12.28 7.00 -6.90
C THR A 210 11.62 5.63 -6.98
N HIS A 211 12.44 4.58 -6.92
CA HIS A 211 12.01 3.19 -6.99
C HIS A 211 12.08 2.52 -5.62
N LEU A 212 11.06 1.76 -5.31
CA LEU A 212 10.88 1.05 -4.05
C LEU A 212 10.38 -0.36 -4.34
N LEU A 213 10.66 -1.28 -3.43
CA LEU A 213 10.23 -2.66 -3.53
C LEU A 213 9.35 -3.01 -2.34
N TRP A 214 8.14 -3.45 -2.62
CA TRP A 214 7.19 -4.00 -1.64
C TRP A 214 7.27 -5.52 -1.66
N ASP A 215 7.88 -6.11 -0.64
CA ASP A 215 7.93 -7.55 -0.43
C ASP A 215 6.70 -8.00 0.38
N ARG A 216 5.73 -8.61 -0.29
CA ARG A 216 4.49 -9.07 0.36
C ARG A 216 4.65 -10.28 1.26
N GLU A 217 5.75 -11.03 1.11
CA GLU A 217 6.04 -12.15 2.00
C GLU A 217 6.67 -11.66 3.30
N LYS A 218 7.56 -10.67 3.22
CA LYS A 218 8.14 -10.03 4.40
C LYS A 218 7.22 -9.01 5.07
N GLY A 219 6.25 -8.48 4.31
CA GLY A 219 5.36 -7.42 4.79
C GLY A 219 6.10 -6.11 4.97
N ASP A 220 7.02 -5.75 4.05
CA ASP A 220 7.76 -4.49 4.13
C ASP A 220 7.99 -3.82 2.76
N VAL A 221 8.18 -2.51 2.80
CA VAL A 221 8.66 -1.69 1.68
C VAL A 221 10.07 -1.24 1.99
N GLN A 222 10.96 -1.40 1.01
CA GLN A 222 12.34 -0.93 1.06
C GLN A 222 12.60 0.08 -0.06
N PHE A 223 13.45 1.06 0.24
CA PHE A 223 14.04 1.90 -0.79
C PHE A 223 14.96 1.04 -1.68
N ASP A 224 14.84 1.17 -3.00
CA ASP A 224 15.67 0.42 -3.95
C ASP A 224 16.68 1.34 -4.62
N SER A 225 16.21 2.31 -5.42
CA SER A 225 17.08 3.13 -6.25
C SER A 225 16.43 4.44 -6.69
N VAL A 226 17.24 5.30 -7.31
CA VAL A 226 16.80 6.45 -8.08
C VAL A 226 17.52 6.49 -9.41
N ASN A 227 16.93 7.11 -10.42
CA ASN A 227 17.59 7.33 -11.70
C ASN A 227 18.70 8.41 -11.62
N ILE A 228 18.54 9.42 -10.75
CA ILE A 228 19.50 10.54 -10.63
C ILE A 228 20.05 10.63 -9.20
N LYS A 229 21.28 10.13 -9.01
CA LYS A 229 21.89 10.01 -7.67
C LYS A 229 22.15 11.34 -6.95
N LYS A 230 22.35 12.46 -7.68
CA LYS A 230 22.60 13.79 -7.07
C LYS A 230 21.38 14.34 -6.31
N TYR A 231 20.21 13.75 -6.50
CA TYR A 231 18.94 14.19 -5.91
C TYR A 231 18.54 13.44 -4.64
N ILE A 232 19.39 12.55 -4.13
CA ILE A 232 19.18 11.87 -2.84
C ILE A 232 20.30 12.13 -1.84
N PHE A 233 20.00 11.91 -0.56
CA PHE A 233 21.02 11.80 0.47
C PHE A 233 21.72 10.43 0.43
N THR A 234 22.94 10.36 0.94
CA THR A 234 23.73 9.11 1.04
C THR A 234 23.37 8.25 2.25
N ARG A 235 22.45 8.69 3.11
CA ARG A 235 22.02 7.93 4.29
C ARG A 235 21.18 6.72 3.87
N LYS A 236 21.47 5.57 4.48
CA LYS A 236 20.65 4.37 4.35
C LYS A 236 19.29 4.59 5.02
N LEU A 237 18.22 4.30 4.29
CA LEU A 237 16.86 4.25 4.82
C LEU A 237 16.53 2.80 5.21
N GLU A 238 15.94 2.63 6.40
CA GLU A 238 15.46 1.33 6.85
C GLU A 238 14.12 0.99 6.19
N SER A 239 13.84 -0.32 6.03
CA SER A 239 12.54 -0.75 5.49
C SER A 239 11.40 -0.43 6.46
N ARG A 240 10.18 -0.40 5.92
CA ARG A 240 8.97 -0.06 6.69
C ARG A 240 7.90 -1.11 6.49
N ALA A 241 7.22 -1.49 7.57
CA ALA A 241 6.14 -2.47 7.53
C ALA A 241 5.02 -2.06 6.56
N ALA A 242 4.47 -3.05 5.86
CA ALA A 242 3.45 -2.90 4.84
C ALA A 242 2.77 -4.25 4.51
N ASP A 243 1.66 -4.53 5.19
CA ASP A 243 0.89 -5.76 5.00
C ASP A 243 -0.25 -5.61 3.96
N SER A 244 -0.44 -4.40 3.44
CA SER A 244 -1.52 -4.06 2.51
C SER A 244 -1.07 -3.02 1.48
N ILE A 245 -1.82 -2.85 0.40
CA ILE A 245 -1.55 -1.82 -0.62
C ILE A 245 -1.52 -0.43 0.03
N ALA A 246 -2.48 -0.13 0.91
CA ALA A 246 -2.55 1.17 1.56
C ALA A 246 -1.33 1.44 2.45
N THR A 247 -0.91 0.46 3.25
CA THR A 247 0.30 0.60 4.08
C THR A 247 1.58 0.62 3.25
N ALA A 248 1.63 -0.10 2.14
CA ALA A 248 2.73 -0.05 1.19
C ALA A 248 2.87 1.35 0.56
N PHE A 249 1.77 1.96 0.15
CA PHE A 249 1.77 3.31 -0.41
C PHE A 249 2.16 4.37 0.62
N ASN A 250 1.67 4.28 1.85
CA ASN A 250 2.10 5.18 2.94
C ASN A 250 3.61 5.05 3.22
N SER A 251 4.12 3.81 3.28
CA SER A 251 5.55 3.55 3.45
C SER A 251 6.37 4.06 2.26
N ALA A 252 5.84 3.95 1.04
CA ALA A 252 6.53 4.42 -0.16
C ALA A 252 6.60 5.96 -0.25
N VAL A 253 5.53 6.64 0.13
CA VAL A 253 5.48 8.10 0.28
C VAL A 253 6.53 8.58 1.28
N TYR A 254 6.57 7.96 2.47
CA TYR A 254 7.57 8.32 3.49
C TYR A 254 9.00 8.10 3.00
N LEU A 255 9.31 6.91 2.46
CA LEU A 255 10.66 6.54 2.05
C LEU A 255 11.15 7.43 0.91
N SER A 256 10.27 7.74 -0.06
CA SER A 256 10.60 8.65 -1.16
C SER A 256 10.92 10.04 -0.65
N ALA A 257 10.00 10.67 0.08
CA ALA A 257 10.21 12.02 0.61
C ALA A 257 11.43 12.12 1.54
N SER A 258 11.68 11.08 2.34
CA SER A 258 12.84 11.03 3.24
C SER A 258 14.18 10.84 2.50
N SER A 259 14.15 10.30 1.27
CA SER A 259 15.35 10.09 0.46
C SER A 259 15.80 11.37 -0.27
N TRP A 260 14.88 12.28 -0.58
CA TRP A 260 15.12 13.42 -1.47
C TRP A 260 15.99 14.50 -0.82
N ALA A 261 17.06 14.88 -1.51
CA ALA A 261 18.00 15.91 -1.08
C ALA A 261 17.34 17.30 -1.01
N SER A 262 17.96 18.22 -0.25
CA SER A 262 17.49 19.62 -0.12
C SER A 262 17.35 20.37 -1.45
N GLY A 263 18.15 19.99 -2.46
CA GLY A 263 18.07 20.52 -3.83
C GLY A 263 16.73 20.24 -4.50
N VAL A 264 16.20 19.01 -4.36
CA VAL A 264 14.89 18.62 -4.89
C VAL A 264 13.78 19.48 -4.28
N TRP A 265 13.79 19.57 -2.95
CA TRP A 265 12.81 20.38 -2.21
C TRP A 265 12.87 21.87 -2.55
N SER A 266 14.08 22.38 -2.79
CA SER A 266 14.27 23.77 -3.21
C SER A 266 13.72 24.02 -4.61
N ALA A 267 13.84 23.03 -5.51
CA ALA A 267 13.31 23.09 -6.87
C ALA A 267 11.76 23.10 -6.85
N LEU A 268 11.14 22.15 -6.14
CA LEU A 268 9.68 22.09 -5.92
C LEU A 268 9.11 23.40 -5.34
N GLY A 269 9.80 23.99 -4.36
CA GLY A 269 9.37 25.25 -3.73
C GLY A 269 9.47 26.51 -4.60
N LYS A 270 10.24 26.49 -5.69
CA LYS A 270 10.31 27.63 -6.63
C LYS A 270 9.06 27.70 -7.51
N LYS A 271 8.48 26.55 -7.87
CA LYS A 271 7.31 26.51 -8.76
C LYS A 271 6.01 26.87 -8.04
N SER A 272 5.85 26.51 -6.76
CA SER A 272 4.64 26.84 -6.00
C SER A 272 4.38 28.36 -5.91
N LYS A 273 5.42 29.20 -6.04
CA LYS A 273 5.30 30.66 -6.06
C LYS A 273 4.82 31.27 -7.39
N LYS A 274 4.77 30.48 -8.47
CA LYS A 274 4.39 30.94 -9.82
C LYS A 274 2.96 30.53 -10.21
N ARG A 275 2.24 29.82 -9.35
CA ARG A 275 0.82 29.51 -9.52
C ARG A 275 -0.03 30.49 -8.73
#